data_AF-A0AAW5WFJ7-F1
#
_entry.id   AF-A0AAW5WFJ7-F1
#
_cell.length_a   1.000
_cell.length_b   1.000
_cell.length_c   1.000
_cell.angle_alpha   90.00
_cell.angle_beta   90.00
_cell.angle_gamma   90.00
#
_symmetry.space_group_name_H-M   'P 1'
#
loop_
_entity.id
_entity.type
_entity.pdbx_description
1 polymer ?
#
loop_
_entity_poly.entity_id
_entity_poly.type
_entity_poly.pdbx_seq_one_letter_code
_entity_poly.pdbx_strand_id
1 'polypeptide(L)'
;MIGNPSNKADAKCHRARKSSNEVFEFLEKKLYLGRDTRQKLALIARKLTGTGFSPDKFDAEKAADVLSACVNHMYNELFSEGKHTAIYGLEEPPMIVPARSPKGLEIYTVYQLVKGRFDKLYTGESDREKCASVAAKLNECGPSKPSFNQFSDSEQWTREDVAWVLQPENINALINVQNQKFARLSTEDKTEIATDRVSTAKNT
;
A
#
# COMPACT_ATOMS: atom_id res chain seq x y z
N MET A 1 1.92 36.92 -18.30
CA MET A 1 0.74 36.99 -17.41
C MET A 1 0.66 35.68 -16.62
N ILE A 2 0.92 35.72 -15.32
CA ILE A 2 0.67 34.56 -14.45
C ILE A 2 -0.84 34.57 -14.20
N GLY A 3 -1.57 33.70 -14.90
CA GLY A 3 -3.02 33.59 -14.72
C GLY A 3 -3.35 33.21 -13.29
N ASN A 4 -4.36 33.87 -12.70
CA ASN A 4 -4.81 33.55 -11.36
C ASN A 4 -5.15 32.06 -11.26
N PRO A 5 -4.68 31.37 -10.20
CA PRO A 5 -4.98 29.95 -10.04
C PRO A 5 -6.48 29.68 -9.98
N SER A 6 -6.93 28.58 -10.60
CA SER A 6 -8.35 28.21 -10.61
C SER A 6 -8.91 27.98 -9.20
N ASN A 7 -10.04 28.63 -8.89
CA ASN A 7 -10.73 28.53 -7.60
C ASN A 7 -11.72 27.33 -7.50
N LYS A 8 -11.69 26.40 -8.46
CA LYS A 8 -12.49 25.17 -8.36
C LYS A 8 -12.02 24.31 -7.18
N ALA A 9 -12.95 23.64 -6.50
CA ALA A 9 -12.66 22.81 -5.32
C ALA A 9 -11.56 21.77 -5.60
N ASP A 10 -11.64 21.07 -6.74
CA ASP A 10 -10.63 20.10 -7.17
C ASP A 10 -9.24 20.72 -7.38
N ALA A 11 -9.18 21.92 -7.97
CA ALA A 11 -7.93 22.64 -8.20
C ALA A 11 -7.31 23.17 -6.90
N LYS A 12 -8.13 23.44 -5.88
CA LYS A 12 -7.69 23.80 -4.53
C LYS A 12 -7.15 22.56 -3.80
N CYS A 13 -7.88 21.44 -3.87
CA CYS A 13 -7.45 20.16 -3.30
C CYS A 13 -6.13 19.69 -3.92
N HIS A 14 -6.01 19.71 -5.25
CA HIS A 14 -4.79 19.31 -5.93
C HIS A 14 -3.58 20.20 -5.56
N ARG A 15 -3.79 21.52 -5.40
CA ARG A 15 -2.72 22.44 -4.96
C ARG A 15 -2.33 22.22 -3.50
N ALA A 16 -3.30 22.01 -2.62
CA ALA A 16 -3.05 21.67 -1.22
C ALA A 16 -2.30 20.34 -1.11
N ARG A 17 -2.70 19.33 -1.90
CA ARG A 17 -2.02 18.03 -1.98
C ARG A 17 -0.60 18.17 -2.50
N LYS A 18 -0.38 18.96 -3.56
CA LYS A 18 0.96 19.19 -4.13
C LYS A 18 1.88 19.94 -3.17
N SER A 19 1.38 20.99 -2.54
CA SER A 19 2.08 21.74 -1.49
C SER A 19 2.40 20.85 -0.28
N SER A 20 1.47 19.99 0.12
CA SER A 20 1.67 18.99 1.17
C SER A 20 2.74 17.96 0.77
N ASN A 21 2.69 17.42 -0.46
CA ASN A 21 3.69 16.49 -0.99
C ASN A 21 5.08 17.11 -1.07
N GLU A 22 5.19 18.41 -1.38
CA GLU A 22 6.45 19.16 -1.34
C GLU A 22 7.00 19.28 0.10
N VAL A 23 6.13 19.52 1.09
CA VAL A 23 6.50 19.58 2.52
C VAL A 23 6.97 18.22 3.06
N PHE A 24 6.44 17.11 2.54
CA PHE A 24 6.81 15.75 2.96
C PHE A 24 7.83 15.06 2.02
N GLU A 25 8.42 15.81 1.08
CA GLU A 25 9.32 15.29 0.05
C GLU A 25 8.81 14.01 -0.65
N PHE A 26 7.50 13.90 -0.87
CA PHE A 26 6.95 12.79 -1.62
C PHE A 26 7.46 12.93 -3.07
N LEU A 27 8.41 12.07 -3.46
CA LEU A 27 9.05 12.11 -4.77
C LEU A 27 8.07 11.63 -5.84
N GLU A 28 7.20 12.52 -6.31
CA GLU A 28 6.41 12.29 -7.52
C GLU A 28 7.34 12.40 -8.74
N LYS A 29 8.03 11.30 -9.04
CA LYS A 29 8.90 11.17 -10.21
C LYS A 29 8.14 10.46 -11.32
N LYS A 30 8.25 10.99 -12.53
CA LYS A 30 7.79 10.30 -13.72
C LYS A 30 8.70 9.09 -13.96
N LEU A 31 8.14 7.90 -13.88
CA LEU A 31 8.78 6.65 -14.27
C LEU A 31 8.45 6.36 -15.74
N TYR A 32 9.46 6.10 -16.56
CA TYR A 32 9.25 5.62 -17.92
C TYR A 32 9.06 4.11 -17.90
N LEU A 33 7.83 3.65 -18.16
CA LEU A 33 7.48 2.23 -18.19
C LEU A 33 7.18 1.77 -19.62
N GLY A 34 7.93 0.78 -20.09
CA GLY A 34 7.70 0.13 -21.39
C GLY A 34 6.32 -0.52 -21.47
N ARG A 35 5.84 -0.79 -22.70
CA ARG A 35 4.52 -1.40 -22.93
C ARG A 35 4.36 -2.75 -22.20
N ASP A 36 5.38 -3.60 -22.28
CA ASP A 36 5.41 -4.91 -21.60
C ASP A 36 5.25 -4.76 -20.07
N THR A 37 6.01 -3.85 -19.45
CA THR A 37 5.91 -3.57 -18.01
C THR A 37 4.53 -3.06 -17.64
N ARG A 38 3.95 -2.13 -18.41
CA ARG A 38 2.59 -1.62 -18.15
C ARG A 38 1.53 -2.72 -18.24
N GLN A 39 1.65 -3.64 -19.20
CA GLN A 39 0.74 -4.78 -19.34
C GLN A 39 0.88 -5.77 -18.18
N LYS A 40 2.11 -6.10 -17.77
CA LYS A 40 2.37 -6.97 -16.62
C LYS A 40 1.82 -6.37 -15.33
N LEU A 41 2.08 -5.08 -15.10
CA LEU A 41 1.54 -4.38 -13.92
C LEU A 41 0.01 -4.36 -13.91
N ALA A 42 -0.64 -4.15 -15.05
CA ALA A 42 -2.10 -4.20 -15.15
C ALA A 42 -2.67 -5.60 -14.81
N LEU A 43 -1.99 -6.67 -15.23
CA LEU A 43 -2.37 -8.06 -14.90
C LEU A 43 -2.16 -8.37 -13.41
N ILE A 44 -1.03 -7.94 -12.84
CA ILE A 44 -0.75 -8.10 -11.41
C ILE A 44 -1.77 -7.31 -10.59
N ALA A 45 -2.07 -6.07 -10.96
CA ALA A 45 -3.10 -5.25 -10.32
C ALA A 45 -4.44 -5.99 -10.30
N ARG A 46 -4.91 -6.47 -11.46
CA ARG A 46 -6.13 -7.26 -11.55
C ARG A 46 -6.11 -8.50 -10.64
N LYS A 47 -4.97 -9.18 -10.54
CA LYS A 47 -4.82 -10.35 -9.67
C LYS A 47 -4.85 -10.00 -8.19
N LEU A 48 -4.25 -8.88 -7.80
CA LEU A 48 -4.12 -8.46 -6.41
C LEU A 48 -5.37 -7.74 -5.90
N THR A 49 -6.04 -6.91 -6.70
CA THR A 49 -7.15 -6.06 -6.24
C THR A 49 -8.51 -6.46 -6.81
N GLY A 50 -8.56 -7.45 -7.72
CA GLY A 50 -9.75 -7.74 -8.54
C GLY A 50 -10.03 -6.69 -9.61
N THR A 51 -9.38 -5.52 -9.54
CA THR A 51 -9.58 -4.39 -10.45
C THR A 51 -8.26 -4.03 -11.14
N GLY A 52 -8.19 -4.30 -12.45
CA GLY A 52 -7.05 -3.86 -13.25
C GLY A 52 -7.08 -2.35 -13.50
N PHE A 53 -6.01 -1.85 -14.10
CA PHE A 53 -5.99 -0.54 -14.76
C PHE A 53 -5.64 -0.69 -16.23
N SER A 54 -5.98 0.31 -17.04
CA SER A 54 -5.62 0.31 -18.46
C SER A 54 -4.11 0.49 -18.60
N PRO A 55 -3.43 -0.32 -19.42
CA PRO A 55 -2.04 -0.06 -19.76
C PRO A 55 -1.84 1.28 -20.47
N ASP A 56 -2.84 1.76 -21.22
CA ASP A 56 -2.77 2.98 -22.03
C ASP A 56 -3.24 4.23 -21.27
N LYS A 57 -4.17 4.07 -20.32
CA LYS A 57 -4.55 5.11 -19.35
C LYS A 57 -4.06 4.69 -17.96
N PHE A 58 -2.74 4.80 -17.80
CA PHE A 58 -2.03 4.27 -16.64
C PHE A 58 -2.41 5.03 -15.36
N ASP A 59 -3.01 4.33 -14.40
CA ASP A 59 -3.34 4.84 -13.08
C ASP A 59 -2.08 4.82 -12.22
N ALA A 60 -1.45 5.99 -12.04
CA ALA A 60 -0.15 6.10 -11.39
C ALA A 60 -0.18 5.70 -9.90
N GLU A 61 -1.29 5.96 -9.19
CA GLU A 61 -1.41 5.64 -7.77
C GLU A 61 -1.53 4.13 -7.58
N LYS A 62 -2.45 3.48 -8.32
CA LYS A 62 -2.58 2.02 -8.28
C LYS A 62 -1.32 1.31 -8.73
N ALA A 63 -0.63 1.87 -9.72
CA ALA A 63 0.64 1.32 -10.17
C ALA A 63 1.73 1.43 -9.10
N ALA A 64 1.78 2.53 -8.35
CA ALA A 64 2.72 2.70 -7.25
C ALA A 64 2.46 1.69 -6.14
N ASP A 65 1.20 1.43 -5.79
CA ASP A 65 0.83 0.39 -4.80
C ASP A 65 1.31 -1.00 -5.23
N VAL A 66 1.03 -1.37 -6.49
CA VAL A 66 1.44 -2.67 -7.05
C VAL A 66 2.96 -2.78 -7.13
N LEU A 67 3.64 -1.73 -7.59
CA LEU A 67 5.11 -1.70 -7.64
C LEU A 67 5.70 -1.88 -6.24
N SER A 68 5.17 -1.19 -5.23
CA SER A 68 5.62 -1.29 -3.84
C SER A 68 5.44 -2.71 -3.30
N ALA A 69 4.31 -3.36 -3.60
CA ALA A 69 4.08 -4.75 -3.23
C ALA A 69 5.03 -5.73 -3.94
N CYS A 70 5.28 -5.52 -5.24
CA CYS A 70 6.23 -6.33 -6.02
C CYS A 70 7.68 -6.17 -5.50
N VAL A 71 8.11 -4.95 -5.20
CA VAL A 71 9.44 -4.68 -4.64
C VAL A 71 9.57 -5.34 -3.28
N ASN A 72 8.56 -5.24 -2.42
CA ASN A 72 8.58 -5.91 -1.12
C ASN A 72 8.66 -7.43 -1.24
N HIS A 73 7.88 -8.03 -2.15
CA HIS A 73 7.98 -9.46 -2.43
C HIS A 73 9.40 -9.85 -2.84
N MET A 74 9.99 -9.10 -3.77
CA MET A 74 11.33 -9.37 -4.26
C MET A 74 12.39 -9.17 -3.19
N TYR A 75 12.28 -8.12 -2.37
CA TYR A 75 13.16 -7.88 -1.24
C TYR A 75 13.13 -9.08 -0.27
N ASN A 76 11.94 -9.52 0.13
CA ASN A 76 11.83 -10.68 1.02
C ASN A 76 12.41 -11.96 0.39
N GLU A 77 12.19 -12.20 -0.91
CA GLU A 77 12.77 -13.36 -1.58
C GLU A 77 14.30 -13.31 -1.68
N LEU A 78 14.89 -12.13 -1.93
CA LEU A 78 16.34 -11.98 -2.04
C LEU A 78 17.05 -11.99 -0.69
N PHE A 79 16.41 -11.51 0.37
CA PHE A 79 17.06 -11.22 1.65
C PHE A 79 16.54 -12.04 2.85
N SER A 80 15.64 -13.01 2.63
CA SER A 80 15.12 -13.88 3.71
C SER A 80 16.14 -14.86 4.30
N GLU A 81 17.28 -15.10 3.63
CA GLU A 81 18.32 -16.06 4.07
C GLU A 81 19.50 -15.42 4.84
N GLY A 82 19.35 -14.20 5.36
CA GLY A 82 20.33 -13.59 6.28
C GLY A 82 21.66 -13.16 5.63
N LYS A 83 21.76 -13.15 4.30
CA LYS A 83 22.91 -12.57 3.58
C LYS A 83 22.69 -11.08 3.37
N HIS A 84 22.84 -10.30 4.43
CA HIS A 84 22.76 -8.86 4.37
C HIS A 84 24.09 -8.29 3.86
N THR A 85 24.14 -7.86 2.60
CA THR A 85 25.11 -6.84 2.20
C THR A 85 24.52 -5.50 2.57
N ALA A 86 24.67 -5.11 3.84
CA ALA A 86 24.29 -3.77 4.29
C ALA A 86 24.95 -2.75 3.36
N ILE A 87 24.13 -1.97 2.65
CA ILE A 87 24.63 -0.80 1.94
C ILE A 87 25.04 0.19 3.04
N TYR A 88 26.33 0.51 3.11
CA TYR A 88 26.89 1.35 4.17
C TYR A 88 26.10 2.67 4.30
N GLY A 89 25.53 2.93 5.48
CA GLY A 89 24.79 4.15 5.77
C GLY A 89 23.27 4.10 5.58
N LEU A 90 22.67 2.92 5.28
CA LEU A 90 21.22 2.74 5.26
C LEU A 90 20.78 1.85 6.44
N GLU A 91 19.77 2.30 7.19
CA GLU A 91 19.03 1.44 8.11
C GLU A 91 18.38 0.30 7.31
N GLU A 92 18.43 -0.92 7.85
CA GLU A 92 17.82 -2.07 7.19
C GLU A 92 16.29 -1.89 7.10
N PRO A 93 15.70 -1.94 5.89
CA PRO A 93 14.26 -1.86 5.74
C PRO A 93 13.57 -3.03 6.46
N PRO A 94 12.47 -2.79 7.18
CA PRO A 94 11.76 -3.85 7.90
C PRO A 94 11.20 -4.89 6.94
N MET A 95 11.28 -6.16 7.35
CA MET A 95 10.73 -7.29 6.60
C MET A 95 9.21 -7.35 6.78
N ILE A 96 8.48 -6.77 5.82
CA ILE A 96 7.02 -6.85 5.78
C ILE A 96 6.59 -8.05 4.93
N VAL A 97 5.69 -8.87 5.46
CA VAL A 97 5.12 -10.03 4.77
C VAL A 97 4.56 -9.60 3.42
N PRO A 98 4.88 -10.30 2.31
CA PRO A 98 4.34 -9.95 1.01
C PRO A 98 2.81 -10.04 0.98
N ALA A 99 2.16 -8.95 0.57
CA ALA A 99 0.71 -8.93 0.35
C ALA A 99 0.34 -9.80 -0.86
N ARG A 100 -0.50 -10.82 -0.65
CA ARG A 100 -0.91 -11.81 -1.67
C ARG A 100 -2.43 -11.85 -1.85
N SER A 101 -3.14 -10.92 -1.24
CA SER A 101 -4.59 -10.80 -1.24
C SER A 101 -5.00 -9.33 -1.40
N PRO A 102 -6.21 -9.04 -1.91
CA PRO A 102 -6.70 -7.66 -2.00
C PRO A 102 -6.65 -6.93 -0.66
N LYS A 103 -7.16 -7.57 0.39
CA LYS A 103 -7.17 -6.98 1.73
C LYS A 103 -5.76 -6.86 2.34
N GLY A 104 -4.87 -7.81 2.05
CA GLY A 104 -3.46 -7.71 2.42
C GLY A 104 -2.77 -6.53 1.74
N LEU A 105 -3.08 -6.24 0.48
CA LEU A 105 -2.54 -5.09 -0.24
C LEU A 105 -3.03 -3.77 0.36
N GLU A 106 -4.32 -3.66 0.70
CA GLU A 106 -4.85 -2.48 1.38
C GLU A 106 -4.12 -2.19 2.70
N ILE A 107 -3.88 -3.22 3.52
CA ILE A 107 -3.13 -3.10 4.78
C ILE A 107 -1.70 -2.63 4.49
N TYR A 108 -1.06 -3.20 3.47
CA TYR A 108 0.30 -2.83 3.10
C TYR A 108 0.40 -1.38 2.59
N THR A 109 -0.56 -0.93 1.78
CA THR A 109 -0.67 0.46 1.32
C THR A 109 -0.84 1.42 2.49
N VAL A 110 -1.67 1.08 3.49
CA VAL A 110 -1.80 1.88 4.71
C VAL A 110 -0.47 1.98 5.45
N TYR A 111 0.24 0.86 5.62
CA TYR A 111 1.57 0.86 6.22
C TYR A 111 2.55 1.76 5.47
N GLN A 112 2.63 1.64 4.14
CA GLN A 112 3.51 2.45 3.29
C GLN A 112 3.21 3.95 3.42
N LEU A 113 1.94 4.31 3.44
CA LEU A 113 1.50 5.69 3.62
C LEU A 113 1.92 6.26 4.98
N VAL A 114 1.71 5.49 6.05
CA VAL A 114 2.05 5.91 7.42
C VAL A 114 3.57 5.98 7.59
N LYS A 115 4.29 4.92 7.22
CA LYS A 115 5.75 4.81 7.33
C LYS A 115 6.45 5.88 6.49
N GLY A 116 6.03 6.07 5.24
CA GLY A 116 6.60 7.09 4.36
C GLY A 116 6.45 8.51 4.91
N ARG A 117 5.33 8.82 5.57
CA ARG A 117 5.16 10.12 6.27
C ARG A 117 6.02 10.21 7.52
N PHE A 118 6.07 9.15 8.32
CA PHE A 118 6.87 9.12 9.54
C PHE A 118 8.37 9.29 9.27
N ASP A 119 8.91 8.57 8.28
CA ASP A 119 10.34 8.60 7.92
C ASP A 119 10.79 9.96 7.37
N LYS A 120 9.86 10.71 6.79
CA LYS A 120 10.12 12.03 6.21
C LYS A 120 9.95 13.20 7.19
N LEU A 121 9.39 12.95 8.38
CA LEU A 121 9.30 13.97 9.42
C LEU A 121 10.66 14.20 10.09
N TYR A 122 11.39 15.19 9.57
CA TYR A 122 12.59 15.75 10.18
C TYR A 122 12.21 16.87 11.16
N THR A 123 11.62 16.50 12.29
CA THR A 123 11.05 17.51 13.20
C THR A 123 11.94 17.84 14.40
N GLY A 124 13.02 17.10 14.66
CA GLY A 124 13.76 17.21 15.93
C GLY A 124 12.93 16.82 17.16
N GLU A 125 11.69 16.40 16.94
CA GLU A 125 10.72 15.98 17.94
C GLU A 125 10.91 14.50 18.29
N SER A 126 10.36 14.10 19.44
CA SER A 126 10.26 12.71 19.86
C SER A 126 9.38 11.90 18.89
N ASP A 127 9.58 10.57 18.84
CA ASP A 127 8.74 9.66 18.04
C ASP A 127 7.24 9.82 18.34
N ARG A 128 6.91 10.18 19.58
CA ARG A 128 5.53 10.44 20.02
C ARG A 128 4.91 11.65 19.30
N GLU A 129 5.67 12.72 19.17
CA GLU A 129 5.25 13.96 18.49
C GLU A 129 5.18 13.74 16.97
N LYS A 130 6.14 12.99 16.40
CA LYS A 130 6.07 12.55 15.00
C LYS A 130 4.79 11.76 14.72
N CYS A 131 4.44 10.80 15.56
CA CYS A 131 3.20 10.03 15.41
C CYS A 131 1.95 10.93 15.46
N ALA A 132 1.92 11.93 16.34
CA ALA A 132 0.82 12.89 16.41
C ALA A 132 0.74 13.76 15.14
N SER A 133 1.88 14.20 14.60
CA SER A 133 1.96 14.97 13.35
C SER A 133 1.47 14.16 12.15
N VAL A 134 1.88 12.89 12.03
CA VAL A 134 1.37 11.97 11.00
C VAL A 134 -0.14 11.81 11.13
N ALA A 135 -0.66 11.55 12.33
CA ALA A 135 -2.10 11.37 12.56
C ALA A 135 -2.90 12.61 12.15
N ALA A 136 -2.47 13.80 12.56
CA ALA A 136 -3.10 15.07 12.18
C ALA A 136 -3.12 15.24 10.66
N LYS A 137 -2.04 14.89 9.96
CA LYS A 137 -1.96 14.99 8.50
C LYS A 137 -2.82 13.98 7.77
N LEU A 138 -2.93 12.76 8.30
CA LEU A 138 -3.85 11.76 7.76
C LEU A 138 -5.31 12.21 7.90
N ASN A 139 -5.66 12.86 9.00
CA ASN A 139 -6.99 13.44 9.18
C ASN A 139 -7.26 14.66 8.28
N GLU A 140 -6.24 15.47 7.99
CA GLU A 140 -6.37 16.65 7.13
C GLU A 140 -6.53 16.29 5.64
N CYS A 141 -5.74 15.33 5.15
CA CYS A 141 -5.60 15.07 3.72
C CYS A 141 -5.29 13.62 3.34
N GLY A 142 -5.32 12.70 4.31
CA GLY A 142 -5.10 11.27 4.08
C GLY A 142 -6.39 10.50 3.77
N PRO A 143 -6.27 9.18 3.55
CA PRO A 143 -7.43 8.32 3.47
C PRO A 143 -8.14 8.24 4.81
N SER A 144 -9.45 7.97 4.76
CA SER A 144 -10.24 7.63 5.94
C SER A 144 -9.58 6.50 6.72
N LYS A 145 -9.69 6.57 8.05
CA LYS A 145 -9.09 5.57 8.92
C LYS A 145 -9.66 4.17 8.63
N PRO A 146 -8.81 3.16 8.39
CA PRO A 146 -9.24 1.77 8.30
C PRO A 146 -9.92 1.29 9.58
N SER A 147 -10.92 0.43 9.44
CA SER A 147 -11.63 -0.19 10.56
C SER A 147 -10.91 -1.44 11.10
N PHE A 148 -9.65 -1.31 11.49
CA PHE A 148 -8.94 -2.40 12.16
C PHE A 148 -9.36 -2.50 13.63
N ASN A 149 -9.61 -3.71 14.12
CA ASN A 149 -10.08 -3.93 15.50
C ASN A 149 -9.11 -3.42 16.57
N GLN A 150 -7.82 -3.25 16.22
CA GLN A 150 -6.78 -2.77 17.12
C GLN A 150 -6.67 -1.25 17.16
N PHE A 151 -7.34 -0.55 16.24
CA PHE A 151 -7.37 0.90 16.23
C PHE A 151 -8.33 1.41 17.30
N SER A 152 -8.09 2.65 17.73
CA SER A 152 -8.99 3.40 18.59
C SER A 152 -10.40 3.49 17.99
N ASP A 153 -11.41 3.64 18.86
CA ASP A 153 -12.81 3.79 18.43
C ASP A 153 -13.12 5.13 17.74
N SER A 154 -12.16 6.06 17.73
CA SER A 154 -12.26 7.35 17.05
C SER A 154 -12.45 7.17 15.54
N GLU A 155 -13.28 7.97 14.88
CA GLU A 155 -13.32 7.99 13.40
C GLU A 155 -12.03 8.58 12.80
N GLN A 156 -11.30 9.36 13.60
CA GLN A 156 -10.06 10.00 13.21
C GLN A 156 -8.84 9.15 13.56
N TRP A 157 -7.79 9.28 12.76
CA TRP A 157 -6.46 8.76 13.07
C TRP A 157 -5.97 9.35 14.38
N THR A 158 -5.57 8.49 15.31
CA THR A 158 -4.90 8.88 16.54
C THR A 158 -3.40 8.62 16.44
N ARG A 159 -2.62 9.23 17.34
CA ARG A 159 -1.18 8.94 17.42
C ARG A 159 -0.93 7.47 17.79
N GLU A 160 -1.82 6.87 18.59
CA GLU A 160 -1.75 5.47 18.98
C GLU A 160 -1.97 4.56 17.76
N ASP A 161 -2.93 4.89 16.89
CA ASP A 161 -3.16 4.15 15.63
C ASP A 161 -1.91 4.20 14.73
N VAL A 162 -1.29 5.39 14.61
CA VAL A 162 -0.06 5.57 13.83
C VAL A 162 1.09 4.76 14.42
N ALA A 163 1.33 4.87 15.73
CA ALA A 163 2.38 4.12 16.42
C ALA A 163 2.19 2.61 16.28
N TRP A 164 0.93 2.15 16.29
CA TRP A 164 0.59 0.75 16.09
C TRP A 164 0.92 0.26 14.68
N VAL A 165 0.58 1.04 13.64
CA VAL A 165 0.88 0.71 12.23
C VAL A 165 2.39 0.67 11.97
N LEU A 166 3.17 1.50 12.66
CA LEU A 166 4.63 1.55 12.47
C LEU A 166 5.36 0.31 12.98
N GLN A 167 4.71 -0.58 13.75
CA GLN A 167 5.30 -1.83 14.19
C GLN A 167 5.15 -2.91 13.10
N PRO A 168 6.27 -3.45 12.55
CA PRO A 168 6.22 -4.48 11.52
C PRO A 168 5.43 -5.72 11.92
N GLU A 169 5.52 -6.14 13.19
CA GLU A 169 4.84 -7.33 13.73
C GLU A 169 3.33 -7.21 13.61
N ASN A 170 2.80 -6.03 13.91
CA ASN A 170 1.37 -5.71 13.87
C ASN A 170 0.82 -5.80 12.43
N ILE A 171 1.53 -5.19 11.49
CA ILE A 171 1.16 -5.20 10.07
C ILE A 171 1.32 -6.59 9.46
N ASN A 172 2.39 -7.30 9.81
CA ASN A 172 2.63 -8.67 9.38
C ASN A 172 1.54 -9.61 9.85
N ALA A 173 1.07 -9.48 11.09
CA ALA A 173 -0.04 -10.27 11.61
C ALA A 173 -1.32 -10.05 10.80
N LEU A 174 -1.68 -8.80 10.50
CA LEU A 174 -2.87 -8.48 9.70
C LEU A 174 -2.76 -9.01 8.27
N ILE A 175 -1.62 -8.79 7.60
CA ILE A 175 -1.40 -9.26 6.22
C ILE A 175 -1.46 -10.79 6.17
N ASN A 176 -0.84 -11.49 7.12
CA ASN A 176 -0.88 -12.95 7.20
C ASN A 176 -2.31 -13.49 7.31
N VAL A 177 -3.13 -12.92 8.20
CA VAL A 177 -4.53 -13.34 8.35
C VAL A 177 -5.28 -13.20 7.03
N GLN A 178 -5.13 -12.07 6.33
CA GLN A 178 -5.83 -11.86 5.06
C GLN A 178 -5.31 -12.75 3.94
N ASN A 179 -4.00 -12.96 3.86
CA ASN A 179 -3.39 -13.88 2.91
C ASN A 179 -3.87 -15.32 3.11
N GLN A 180 -3.95 -15.80 4.36
CA GLN A 180 -4.45 -17.13 4.69
C GLN A 180 -5.93 -17.29 4.33
N LYS A 181 -6.77 -16.30 4.66
CA LYS A 181 -8.19 -16.30 4.29
C LYS A 181 -8.37 -16.38 2.78
N PHE A 182 -7.64 -15.55 2.03
CA PHE A 182 -7.72 -15.52 0.57
C PHE A 182 -7.23 -16.83 -0.08
N ALA A 183 -6.18 -17.45 0.48
CA ALA A 183 -5.68 -18.73 0.01
C ALA A 183 -6.73 -19.85 0.17
N ARG A 184 -7.43 -19.90 1.32
CA ARG A 184 -8.50 -20.88 1.57
C ARG A 184 -9.67 -20.73 0.60
N LEU A 185 -10.16 -19.50 0.40
CA LEU A 185 -11.22 -19.20 -0.57
C LEU A 185 -10.81 -19.61 -1.99
N SER A 186 -9.58 -19.28 -2.38
CA SER A 186 -9.05 -19.64 -3.71
C SER A 186 -8.90 -21.16 -3.91
N THR A 187 -8.71 -21.93 -2.84
CA THR A 187 -8.68 -23.39 -2.92
C THR A 187 -10.07 -23.98 -2.99
N GLU A 188 -11.03 -23.44 -2.21
CA GLU A 188 -12.43 -23.85 -2.18
C GLU A 188 -13.10 -23.64 -3.56
N ASP A 189 -12.94 -22.46 -4.17
CA ASP A 189 -13.42 -22.15 -5.52
C ASP A 189 -12.90 -23.14 -6.57
N LYS A 190 -11.62 -23.55 -6.45
CA LYS A 190 -11.01 -24.50 -7.40
C LYS A 190 -11.57 -25.90 -7.23
N THR A 191 -11.83 -26.34 -6.00
CA THR A 191 -12.48 -27.62 -5.73
C THR A 191 -13.92 -27.64 -6.23
N GLU A 192 -14.67 -26.56 -6.06
CA GLU A 192 -16.06 -26.45 -6.52
C GLU A 192 -16.16 -26.49 -8.06
N ILE A 193 -15.30 -25.74 -8.77
CA ILE A 193 -15.20 -25.79 -10.23
C ILE A 193 -14.80 -27.21 -10.71
N ALA A 194 -13.94 -27.91 -9.96
CA ALA A 194 -13.55 -29.28 -10.31
C ALA A 194 -14.70 -30.28 -10.11
N THR A 195 -15.47 -30.16 -9.02
CA THR A 195 -16.64 -31.02 -8.78
C THR A 195 -17.75 -30.79 -9.79
N ASP A 196 -18.01 -29.54 -10.20
CA ASP A 196 -19.02 -29.23 -11.22
C ASP A 196 -18.65 -29.82 -12.58
N ARG A 197 -17.38 -29.72 -12.98
CA ARG A 197 -16.88 -30.32 -14.24
C ARG A 197 -16.93 -31.85 -14.23
N VAL A 198 -16.63 -32.48 -13.11
CA VAL A 198 -16.76 -33.94 -12.95
C VAL A 198 -18.23 -34.38 -13.00
N SER A 199 -19.14 -33.58 -12.45
CA SER A 199 -20.58 -33.84 -12.48
C SER A 199 -21.17 -33.70 -13.88
N THR A 200 -20.71 -32.71 -14.67
CA THR A 200 -21.12 -32.56 -16.08
C THR A 200 -20.55 -33.67 -16.96
N ALA A 201 -19.33 -34.12 -16.71
CA ALA A 201 -18.69 -35.21 -17.47
C ALA A 201 -19.32 -36.59 -17.24
N LYS A 202 -19.99 -36.83 -16.09
CA LYS A 202 -20.72 -38.09 -15.82
C LYS A 202 -22.13 -38.14 -16.43
N ASN A 203 -22.64 -37.02 -16.92
CA ASN A 203 -23.98 -36.89 -17.50
C ASN A 203 -23.97 -36.79 -19.04
N THR A 204 -22.86 -37.15 -19.69
CA THR A 204 -22.70 -37.22 -21.15
C THR A 204 -22.32 -38.63 -21.56
#